data_AF-A0A8C4XCE7-F1
#
_entry.id   AF-A0A8C4XCE7-F1
#
_cell.length_a   1.000
_cell.length_b   1.000
_cell.length_c   1.000
_cell.angle_alpha   90.00
_cell.angle_beta   90.00
_cell.angle_gamma   90.00
#
_symmetry.space_group_name_H-M   'P 1'
#
loop_
_entity.id
_entity.type
_entity.pdbx_description
1 polymer ?
#
loop_
_entity_poly.entity_id
_entity_poly.type
_entity_poly.pdbx_seq_one_letter_code
_entity_poly.pdbx_strand_id
1 'polypeptide(L)'
;MFRWSLTTGLIGLLYWQMKLASSLSNGAPVSARADLIPRHSGVQPQPFPIPYTIDFKRNLDANVQTFTVVILGPDYKGLLLEALMPNSNIALGKWQTPPPNTKYLKCSGNEQDAITHSNTQIKNNSTTYSWIPPSPMPP
;
A
#
# COMPACT_ATOMS: atom_id res chain seq x y z
N MET A 1 -25.21 -21.39 52.56
CA MET A 1 -25.38 -21.99 51.22
C MET A 1 -25.06 -20.91 50.19
N PHE A 2 -24.00 -21.11 49.41
CA PHE A 2 -23.41 -20.11 48.53
C PHE A 2 -24.38 -19.67 47.42
N ARG A 3 -24.54 -18.35 47.26
CA ARG A 3 -25.23 -17.71 46.13
C ARG A 3 -24.30 -17.75 44.91
N TRP A 4 -24.78 -18.25 43.78
CA TRP A 4 -24.16 -18.02 42.48
C TRP A 4 -25.18 -17.31 41.59
N SER A 5 -24.94 -16.02 41.35
CA SER A 5 -25.73 -15.18 40.44
C SER A 5 -25.32 -15.52 39.01
N LEU A 6 -26.29 -15.91 38.18
CA LEU A 6 -26.16 -16.20 36.75
C LEU A 6 -25.91 -14.94 35.89
N THR A 7 -25.05 -14.03 36.33
CA THR A 7 -24.75 -12.78 35.62
C THR A 7 -23.34 -12.70 35.04
N THR A 8 -22.48 -13.69 35.31
CA THR A 8 -21.08 -13.71 34.84
C THR A 8 -20.84 -14.52 33.56
N GLY A 9 -21.82 -15.29 33.07
CA GLY A 9 -21.63 -16.13 31.87
C GLY A 9 -21.73 -15.40 30.52
N LEU A 10 -22.49 -14.30 30.45
CA LEU A 10 -22.77 -13.60 29.19
C LEU A 10 -21.72 -12.57 28.79
N ILE A 11 -20.88 -12.11 29.72
CA ILE A 11 -19.83 -11.12 29.43
C ILE A 11 -18.58 -11.82 28.85
N GLY A 12 -18.32 -13.08 29.20
CA GLY A 12 -17.16 -13.84 28.68
C GLY A 12 -17.25 -14.24 27.20
N LEU A 13 -18.46 -14.43 26.67
CA LEU A 13 -18.68 -14.82 25.26
C LEU A 13 -18.60 -13.65 24.28
N LEU A 14 -18.77 -12.41 24.74
CA LEU A 14 -18.65 -11.22 23.88
C LEU A 14 -17.19 -10.81 23.62
N TYR A 15 -16.23 -11.32 24.39
CA TYR A 15 -14.80 -11.04 24.20
C TYR A 15 -14.09 -11.98 23.21
N TRP A 16 -14.77 -12.97 22.61
CA TRP A 16 -14.15 -13.89 21.64
C TRP A 16 -14.15 -13.35 20.20
N GLN A 17 -14.97 -12.32 19.87
CA GLN A 17 -15.13 -11.88 18.48
C GLN A 17 -14.43 -10.56 18.12
N MET A 18 -13.52 -10.06 18.96
CA MET A 18 -12.62 -8.98 18.53
C MET A 18 -11.63 -9.53 17.51
N LYS A 19 -12.05 -9.62 16.24
CA LYS A 19 -11.12 -9.74 15.12
C LYS A 19 -10.18 -8.54 15.23
N LEU A 20 -8.91 -8.81 15.51
CA LEU A 20 -7.85 -7.80 15.51
C LEU A 20 -7.82 -7.15 14.11
N ALA A 21 -8.50 -6.02 13.98
CA ALA A 21 -8.32 -5.14 12.83
C ALA A 21 -6.94 -4.51 13.02
N SER A 22 -5.92 -5.08 12.36
CA SER A 22 -4.64 -4.40 12.25
C SER A 22 -4.89 -3.10 11.51
N SER A 23 -4.91 -1.97 12.24
CA SER A 23 -4.98 -0.67 11.63
C SER A 23 -3.62 -0.41 10.97
N LEU A 24 -3.54 -0.68 9.68
CA LEU A 24 -2.35 -0.46 8.86
C LEU A 24 -2.19 1.04 8.55
N SER A 25 -2.34 1.90 9.57
CA SER A 25 -2.27 3.36 9.44
C SER A 25 -0.87 3.85 9.08
N ASN A 26 0.15 3.06 9.43
CA ASN A 26 1.56 3.29 9.12
C ASN A 26 2.04 2.38 7.98
N GLY A 27 1.26 2.26 6.90
CA GLY A 27 1.65 1.54 5.68
C GLY A 27 1.21 0.09 5.59
N ALA A 28 1.22 -0.42 4.36
CA ALA A 28 0.89 -1.79 4.04
C ALA A 28 1.94 -2.78 4.61
N PRO A 29 1.52 -3.97 5.05
CA PRO A 29 2.43 -5.02 5.46
C PRO A 29 3.10 -5.62 4.21
N VAL A 30 4.32 -6.17 4.37
CA VAL A 30 5.05 -6.84 3.28
C VAL A 30 4.23 -7.97 2.64
N SER A 31 3.36 -8.63 3.42
CA SER A 31 2.47 -9.68 2.93
C SER A 31 1.43 -9.21 1.91
N ALA A 32 1.12 -7.90 1.85
CA ALA A 32 0.19 -7.34 0.88
C ALA A 32 0.73 -7.38 -0.57
N ARG A 33 2.04 -7.59 -0.78
CA ARG A 33 2.61 -7.79 -2.12
C ARG A 33 2.06 -9.04 -2.81
N ALA A 34 1.77 -10.10 -2.04
CA ALA A 34 1.45 -11.40 -2.60
C ALA A 34 0.21 -11.39 -3.51
N ASP A 35 -0.75 -10.53 -3.18
CA ASP A 35 -2.04 -10.44 -3.86
C ASP A 35 -2.42 -9.00 -4.24
N LEU A 36 -1.69 -7.98 -3.77
CA LEU A 36 -2.03 -6.56 -3.91
C LEU A 36 -3.42 -6.22 -3.36
N ILE A 37 -3.94 -7.05 -2.45
CA ILE A 37 -5.28 -6.89 -1.88
C ILE A 37 -5.16 -6.03 -0.62
N PRO A 38 -5.88 -4.90 -0.54
CA PRO A 38 -6.01 -4.16 0.70
C PRO A 38 -6.66 -5.04 1.78
N ARG A 39 -5.90 -5.37 2.82
CA ARG A 39 -6.40 -6.18 3.95
C ARG A 39 -6.93 -5.29 5.05
N HIS A 40 -8.18 -4.86 4.90
CA HIS A 40 -8.94 -4.17 5.94
C HIS A 40 -10.20 -4.95 6.29
N SER A 41 -10.46 -5.13 7.59
CA SER A 41 -11.66 -5.85 8.05
C SER A 41 -12.92 -5.12 7.58
N GLY A 42 -13.83 -5.84 6.92
CA GLY A 42 -15.12 -5.29 6.46
C GLY A 42 -15.05 -4.47 5.17
N VAL A 43 -13.90 -4.41 4.50
CA VAL A 43 -13.75 -3.72 3.21
C VAL A 43 -13.62 -4.74 2.10
N GLN A 44 -14.42 -4.58 1.04
CA GLN A 44 -14.29 -5.38 -0.17
C GLN A 44 -13.37 -4.67 -1.18
N PRO A 45 -12.72 -5.43 -2.08
CA PRO A 45 -12.07 -4.83 -3.24
C PRO A 45 -13.01 -3.87 -3.95
N GLN A 46 -12.47 -2.76 -4.44
CA GLN A 46 -13.27 -1.75 -5.11
C GLN A 46 -13.96 -2.36 -6.37
N PRO A 47 -15.29 -2.22 -6.51
CA PRO A 47 -15.99 -2.64 -7.71
C PRO A 47 -15.66 -1.72 -8.89
N PHE A 48 -15.79 -2.24 -10.11
CA PHE A 48 -15.63 -1.49 -11.35
C PHE A 48 -16.75 -0.42 -11.50
N PRO A 49 -16.46 0.79 -12.03
CA PRO A 49 -15.18 1.24 -12.58
C PRO A 49 -14.15 1.64 -11.50
N ILE A 50 -12.88 1.37 -11.80
CA ILE A 50 -11.75 1.79 -10.95
C ILE A 50 -11.63 3.32 -11.07
N PRO A 51 -11.66 4.08 -9.96
CA PRO A 51 -11.70 5.53 -9.98
C PRO A 51 -10.31 6.17 -10.03
N TYR A 52 -9.25 5.34 -10.00
CA TYR A 52 -7.87 5.77 -10.02
C TYR A 52 -7.18 5.30 -11.30
N THR A 53 -6.32 6.15 -11.85
CA THR A 53 -5.42 5.82 -12.95
C THR A 53 -4.00 6.23 -12.59
N ILE A 54 -3.02 5.54 -13.17
CA ILE A 54 -1.61 5.87 -12.99
C ILE A 54 -1.14 6.57 -14.27
N ASP A 55 -0.73 7.82 -14.14
CA ASP A 55 -0.06 8.56 -15.20
C ASP A 55 1.46 8.50 -15.00
N PHE A 56 2.19 8.33 -16.08
CA PHE A 56 3.65 8.19 -16.06
C PHE A 56 4.28 9.07 -17.14
N LYS A 57 5.12 10.00 -16.72
CA LYS A 57 5.84 10.91 -17.61
C LYS A 57 7.33 10.63 -17.56
N ARG A 58 7.92 10.38 -18.73
CA ARG A 58 9.36 10.25 -18.90
C ARG A 58 10.03 11.63 -18.78
N ASN A 59 11.05 11.74 -17.95
CA ASN A 59 11.91 12.92 -17.87
C ASN A 59 13.17 12.64 -18.71
N LEU A 60 13.40 13.46 -19.74
CA LEU A 60 14.47 13.27 -20.73
C LEU A 60 15.77 14.03 -20.38
N ASP A 61 15.76 14.80 -19.28
CA ASP A 61 16.80 15.79 -19.01
C ASP A 61 18.01 15.25 -18.23
N ALA A 62 18.09 13.94 -17.98
CA ALA A 62 19.17 13.33 -17.20
C ALA A 62 19.80 12.14 -17.94
N ASN A 63 21.12 11.99 -17.77
CA ASN A 63 21.90 10.80 -18.15
C ASN A 63 21.35 9.49 -17.51
N VAL A 64 20.40 9.60 -16.59
CA VAL A 64 19.62 8.51 -16.00
C VAL A 64 18.16 8.73 -16.33
N GLN A 65 17.56 7.75 -17.01
CA GLN A 65 16.14 7.75 -17.28
C GLN A 65 15.34 7.74 -15.98
N THR A 66 14.46 8.71 -15.79
CA THR A 66 13.57 8.76 -14.61
C THR A 66 12.14 9.02 -15.08
N PHE A 67 11.19 8.39 -14.40
CA PHE A 67 9.76 8.61 -14.62
C PHE A 67 9.15 9.32 -13.42
N THR A 68 8.36 10.35 -13.69
CA THR A 68 7.42 10.90 -12.72
C THR A 68 6.12 10.13 -12.83
N VAL A 69 5.64 9.62 -11.72
CA VAL A 69 4.41 8.83 -11.59
C VAL A 69 3.42 9.60 -10.74
N VAL A 70 2.18 9.72 -11.22
CA VAL A 70 1.07 10.40 -10.52
C VAL A 70 -0.13 9.47 -10.47
N ILE A 71 -0.78 9.41 -9.31
CA ILE A 71 -2.05 8.70 -9.15
C ILE A 71 -3.15 9.74 -9.35
N LEU A 72 -3.90 9.61 -10.43
CA LEU A 72 -5.02 10.48 -10.77
C LEU A 72 -6.33 9.88 -10.27
N GLY A 73 -7.12 10.67 -9.56
CA GLY A 73 -8.45 10.26 -9.09
C GLY A 73 -8.92 11.13 -7.91
N PRO A 74 -9.85 10.59 -7.09
CA PRO A 74 -10.21 11.19 -5.81
C PRO A 74 -9.04 11.27 -4.81
N ASP A 75 -9.24 12.00 -3.71
CA ASP A 75 -8.30 12.01 -2.59
C ASP A 75 -8.16 10.62 -1.94
N TYR A 76 -6.94 10.23 -1.62
CA TYR A 76 -6.61 8.92 -1.06
C TYR A 76 -5.72 9.01 0.18
N LYS A 77 -5.85 8.04 1.09
CA LYS A 77 -5.10 8.00 2.36
C LYS A 77 -4.02 6.91 2.37
N GLY A 78 -4.36 5.75 1.82
CA GLY A 78 -3.45 4.60 1.71
C GLY A 78 -3.01 4.36 0.27
N LEU A 79 -1.84 3.75 0.10
CA LEU A 79 -1.39 3.21 -1.17
C LEU A 79 -0.43 2.03 -0.96
N LEU A 80 -0.34 1.20 -1.99
CA LEU A 80 0.79 0.32 -2.26
C LEU A 80 1.13 0.49 -3.73
N LEU A 81 2.29 1.09 -4.02
CA LEU A 81 2.73 1.40 -5.37
C LEU A 81 4.01 0.60 -5.67
N GLU A 82 3.92 -0.28 -6.66
CA GLU A 82 4.99 -1.18 -7.08
C GLU A 82 5.15 -1.12 -8.61
N ALA A 83 6.38 -1.29 -9.08
CA ALA A 83 6.67 -1.52 -10.48
C ALA A 83 7.07 -3.00 -10.60
N LEU A 84 6.21 -3.83 -11.18
CA LEU A 84 6.42 -5.27 -11.27
C LEU A 84 6.78 -5.69 -12.69
N MET A 85 7.60 -6.72 -12.82
CA MET A 85 7.81 -7.41 -14.09
C MET A 85 6.48 -8.02 -14.56
N PRO A 86 6.14 -7.96 -15.86
CA PRO A 86 4.93 -8.59 -16.37
C PRO A 86 4.84 -10.06 -15.96
N ASN A 87 3.66 -10.46 -15.45
CA ASN A 87 3.38 -11.84 -15.01
C ASN A 87 4.29 -12.36 -13.87
N SER A 88 4.84 -11.46 -13.05
CA SER A 88 5.77 -11.81 -11.98
C SER A 88 5.58 -10.91 -10.75
N ASN A 89 5.98 -11.41 -9.57
CA ASN A 89 5.99 -10.64 -8.31
C ASN A 89 7.38 -10.03 -8.02
N ILE A 90 8.23 -9.95 -9.07
CA ILE A 90 9.56 -9.35 -9.00
C ILE A 90 9.42 -7.85 -9.25
N ALA A 91 9.88 -7.05 -8.29
CA ALA A 91 9.96 -5.61 -8.43
C ALA A 91 11.06 -5.23 -9.43
N LEU A 92 10.78 -4.21 -10.24
CA LEU A 92 11.66 -3.66 -11.25
C LEU A 92 12.05 -2.23 -10.91
N GLY A 93 13.32 -1.92 -11.15
CA GLY A 93 13.85 -0.58 -10.94
C GLY A 93 13.90 -0.19 -9.47
N LYS A 94 13.90 1.12 -9.22
CA LYS A 94 14.02 1.69 -7.87
C LYS A 94 13.15 2.94 -7.74
N TRP A 95 12.31 2.96 -6.73
CA TRP A 95 11.67 4.19 -6.31
C TRP A 95 12.69 5.15 -5.68
N GLN A 96 12.53 6.43 -5.98
CA GLN A 96 13.29 7.50 -5.36
C GLN A 96 12.65 7.93 -4.04
N THR A 97 13.23 8.95 -3.41
CA THR A 97 12.77 9.51 -2.13
C THR A 97 11.24 9.66 -2.12
N PRO A 98 10.54 8.98 -1.19
CA PRO A 98 9.08 9.04 -1.13
C PRO A 98 8.63 10.46 -0.78
N PRO A 99 7.56 10.96 -1.40
CA PRO A 99 6.99 12.25 -1.01
C PRO A 99 6.46 12.20 0.44
N PRO A 100 6.15 13.36 1.05
CA PRO A 100 5.57 13.42 2.38
C PRO A 100 4.38 12.46 2.56
N ASN A 101 4.20 11.96 3.78
CA ASN A 101 3.13 11.03 4.14
C ASN A 101 3.20 9.65 3.45
N THR A 102 4.34 9.36 2.81
CA THR A 102 4.68 8.05 2.24
C THR A 102 6.04 7.58 2.72
N LYS A 103 6.33 6.31 2.50
CA LYS A 103 7.61 5.68 2.84
C LYS A 103 7.86 4.50 1.94
N TYR A 104 9.11 4.04 1.90
CA TYR A 104 9.42 2.78 1.28
C TYR A 104 8.75 1.62 2.03
N LEU A 105 8.32 0.62 1.27
CA LEU A 105 8.07 -0.72 1.78
C LEU A 105 9.23 -1.59 1.29
N LYS A 106 10.11 -2.00 2.21
CA LYS A 106 11.22 -2.90 1.92
C LYS A 106 10.68 -4.29 1.66
N CYS A 107 11.19 -4.89 0.59
CA CYS A 107 10.47 -5.93 -0.09
C CYS A 107 11.53 -6.80 -0.79
N SER A 108 11.43 -8.14 -0.68
CA SER A 108 12.33 -9.17 -1.25
C SER A 108 13.82 -8.81 -1.47
N GLY A 109 14.46 -8.13 -0.50
CA GLY A 109 15.89 -7.81 -0.53
C GLY A 109 16.27 -6.41 -0.98
N ASN A 110 15.35 -5.63 -1.55
CA ASN A 110 15.59 -4.25 -2.00
C ASN A 110 14.85 -3.24 -1.12
N GLU A 111 15.53 -2.15 -0.77
CA GLU A 111 14.99 -1.14 0.14
C GLU A 111 14.03 -0.16 -0.56
N GLN A 112 14.00 -0.15 -1.89
CA GLN A 112 13.31 0.84 -2.73
C GLN A 112 12.35 0.18 -3.73
N ASP A 113 11.84 -1.00 -3.41
CA ASP A 113 10.97 -1.81 -4.29
C ASP A 113 9.55 -1.24 -4.44
N ALA A 114 9.05 -0.64 -3.36
CA ALA A 114 7.66 -0.23 -3.26
C ALA A 114 7.51 1.04 -2.41
N ILE A 115 6.44 1.78 -2.66
CA ILE A 115 6.01 2.90 -1.81
C ILE A 115 4.68 2.56 -1.16
N THR A 116 4.56 2.84 0.14
CA THR A 116 3.30 2.79 0.87
C THR A 116 3.09 4.09 1.66
N HIS A 117 1.90 4.30 2.22
CA HIS A 117 1.65 5.45 3.10
C HIS A 117 2.40 5.29 4.44
N SER A 118 2.78 6.40 5.07
CA SER A 118 3.37 6.41 6.42
C SER A 118 2.40 6.88 7.50
N ASN A 119 1.26 7.42 7.09
CA ASN A 119 0.18 7.87 7.95
C ASN A 119 -1.12 7.97 7.13
N THR A 120 -2.21 8.40 7.77
CA THR A 120 -3.53 8.55 7.15
C THR A 120 -3.78 9.95 6.57
N GLN A 121 -2.76 10.80 6.44
CA GLN A 121 -2.91 12.10 5.80
C GLN A 121 -3.22 11.95 4.31
N ILE A 122 -4.05 12.87 3.83
CA ILE A 122 -4.57 12.88 2.47
C ILE A 122 -3.44 13.11 1.46
N LYS A 123 -3.56 12.41 0.33
CA LYS A 123 -2.79 12.56 -0.89
C LYS A 123 -3.78 12.76 -2.03
N ASN A 124 -3.35 13.42 -3.07
CA ASN A 124 -4.18 13.77 -4.22
C ASN A 124 -3.30 13.85 -5.48
N ASN A 125 -3.88 14.34 -6.57
CA ASN A 125 -3.25 14.41 -7.89
C ASN A 125 -1.99 15.32 -7.95
N SER A 126 -1.68 16.09 -6.90
CA SER A 126 -0.41 16.84 -6.79
C SER A 126 0.72 16.03 -6.15
N THR A 127 0.45 14.80 -5.68
CA THR A 127 1.46 13.92 -5.09
C THR A 127 2.21 13.19 -6.21
N THR A 128 3.52 13.47 -6.31
CA THR A 128 4.37 12.90 -7.35
C THR A 128 5.33 11.87 -6.77
N TYR A 129 5.45 10.73 -7.46
CA TYR A 129 6.43 9.69 -7.17
C TYR A 129 7.47 9.65 -8.28
N SER A 130 8.70 9.28 -7.96
CA SER A 130 9.79 9.19 -8.94
C SER A 130 10.34 7.78 -8.98
N TRP A 131 10.49 7.22 -10.18
CA TRP A 131 10.95 5.86 -10.40
C TRP A 131 12.08 5.81 -11.44
N ILE A 132 13.13 5.06 -11.14
CA ILE A 132 14.24 4.78 -12.05
C ILE A 132 14.09 3.34 -12.55
N PRO A 133 14.01 3.10 -13.88
CA PRO A 133 13.98 1.76 -14.43
C PRO A 133 15.28 0.99 -14.18
N PRO A 134 15.24 -0.35 -14.22
CA PRO A 134 16.46 -1.15 -14.19
C PRO A 134 17.33 -0.87 -15.43
N SER A 135 18.65 -1.02 -15.28
CA SER A 135 19.61 -0.91 -16.39
C SER A 135 20.42 -2.21 -16.49
N PRO A 136 20.37 -2.94 -17.62
CA PRO A 136 19.54 -2.67 -18.80
C PRO A 136 18.04 -2.90 -18.51
N MET A 137 17.18 -2.28 -19.32
CA MET A 137 15.75 -2.58 -19.31
C MET A 137 15.54 -4.04 -19.75
N PRO A 138 14.81 -4.87 -18.98
CA PRO A 138 14.44 -6.20 -19.45
C PRO A 138 13.59 -6.09 -20.73
N PRO A 139 13.70 -7.08 -21.64
CA PRO A 139 12.95 -7.12 -22.90
C PRO A 139 11.43 -7.21 -22.69
#